data_AF-D9PWR3-F1
#
_entry.id   AF-D9PWR3-F1
#
_cell.length_a   1.000
_cell.length_b   1.000
_cell.length_c   1.000
_cell.angle_alpha   90.00
_cell.angle_beta   90.00
_cell.angle_gamma   90.00
#
_symmetry.space_group_name_H-M   'P 1'
#
loop_
_entity.id
_entity.type
_entity.pdbx_description
1 polymer ?
#
loop_
_entity_poly.entity_id
_entity_poly.type
_entity_poly.pdbx_seq_one_letter_code
_entity_poly.pdbx_strand_id
1 'polypeptide(L)' 'MEVSRLYRCAQCGTLIDPKKYMENKCPRCRYRILFKEVPPVKRTIRAR' A
#
# COMPACT_ATOMS: atom_id res chain seq x y z
N MET A 1 9.77 8.61 12.54
CA MET A 1 9.64 8.30 11.10
C MET A 1 8.19 7.89 10.85
N GLU A 2 7.45 8.74 10.17
CA GLU A 2 6.04 8.48 9.87
C GLU A 2 5.95 7.52 8.67
N VAL A 3 5.56 6.28 8.92
CA VAL A 3 5.44 5.26 7.87
C VAL A 3 4.10 5.43 7.17
N SER A 4 4.08 6.19 6.08
CA SER A 4 2.94 6.32 5.19
C SER A 4 2.54 4.94 4.67
N ARG A 5 1.38 4.43 5.09
CA ARG A 5 0.85 3.13 4.65
C ARG A 5 0.18 3.30 3.29
N LEU A 6 0.93 3.14 2.21
CA LEU A 6 0.34 3.09 0.86
C LEU A 6 -0.45 1.79 0.68
N TYR A 7 -1.49 1.84 -0.13
CA TYR A 7 -2.27 0.67 -0.55
C TYR A 7 -2.19 0.52 -2.06
N ARG A 8 -2.04 -0.70 -2.55
CA ARG A 8 -1.94 -1.04 -3.97
C ARG A 8 -3.20 -1.78 -4.41
N CYS A 9 -3.85 -1.31 -5.47
CA CYS A 9 -4.98 -2.02 -6.07
C CYS A 9 -4.52 -3.35 -6.68
N ALA A 10 -5.22 -4.44 -6.35
CA ALA A 10 -4.95 -5.77 -6.88
C ALA A 10 -5.17 -5.90 -8.39
N GLN A 11 -6.05 -5.07 -8.96
CA GLN A 11 -6.45 -5.17 -10.37
C GLN A 11 -5.66 -4.25 -11.30
N CYS A 12 -5.51 -2.97 -10.96
CA CYS A 12 -4.82 -1.99 -11.83
C CYS A 12 -3.47 -1.52 -11.26
N GLY A 13 -3.07 -2.00 -10.08
CA GLY A 13 -1.78 -1.65 -9.47
C GLY A 13 -1.68 -0.21 -8.95
N THR A 14 -2.75 0.59 -9.02
CA THR A 14 -2.76 1.99 -8.54
C THR A 14 -2.40 2.05 -7.05
N LEU A 15 -1.47 2.95 -6.72
CA LEU A 15 -1.11 3.29 -5.34
C LEU A 15 -2.08 4.33 -4.78
N ILE A 16 -2.54 4.08 -3.57
CA ILE A 16 -3.58 4.84 -2.87
C ILE A 16 -3.01 5.22 -1.52
N ASP A 17 -3.00 6.51 -1.25
CA ASP A 17 -2.70 7.03 0.07
C ASP A 17 -4.01 7.13 0.86
N PRO A 18 -4.20 6.33 1.93
CA PRO A 18 -5.42 6.32 2.71
C PRO A 18 -5.66 7.65 3.45
N LYS A 19 -4.62 8.48 3.63
CA LYS A 19 -4.79 9.84 4.18
C LYS A 19 -5.45 10.79 3.19
N LYS A 20 -5.19 10.60 1.89
CA LYS A 20 -5.74 11.45 0.82
C LYS A 20 -7.06 10.91 0.27
N TYR A 21 -7.32 9.63 0.44
CA TYR A 21 -8.45 8.95 -0.16
C TYR A 21 -8.98 7.87 0.79
N MET A 22 -10.08 8.19 1.48
CA MET A 22 -10.65 7.37 2.55
C MET A 22 -11.67 6.32 2.07
N GLU A 23 -11.89 6.20 0.76
CA GLU A 23 -12.81 5.19 0.23
C GLU A 23 -12.16 3.81 0.10
N ASN A 24 -12.93 2.77 0.40
CA ASN A 24 -12.49 1.36 0.34
C ASN A 24 -12.52 0.79 -1.11
N LYS A 25 -12.29 1.62 -2.12
CA LYS A 25 -12.32 1.24 -3.54
C LYS A 25 -11.23 1.95 -4.32
N CYS A 26 -10.65 1.31 -5.32
CA CYS A 26 -9.64 1.95 -6.15
C CYS A 26 -10.21 3.21 -6.85
N PRO A 27 -9.55 4.38 -6.77
CA PRO A 27 -10.01 5.60 -7.43
C PRO A 27 -9.98 5.49 -8.96
N ARG A 28 -9.18 4.57 -9.51
CA ARG A 28 -8.99 4.39 -10.95
C ARG A 28 -9.96 3.39 -11.57
N CYS A 29 -10.04 2.18 -11.03
CA CYS A 29 -10.85 1.09 -11.60
C CYS A 29 -12.06 0.68 -10.74
N ARG A 30 -12.29 1.34 -9.60
CA ARG A 30 -13.36 1.04 -8.62
C ARG A 30 -13.30 -0.35 -7.98
N TYR A 31 -12.26 -1.16 -8.25
CA TYR A 31 -12.06 -2.45 -7.62
C TYR A 31 -11.82 -2.30 -6.11
N ARG A 32 -12.34 -3.22 -5.30
CA ARG A 32 -12.38 -3.07 -3.84
C ARG A 32 -11.26 -3.79 -3.09
N ILE A 33 -10.44 -4.59 -3.78
CA ILE A 33 -9.31 -5.29 -3.15
C ILE A 33 -8.05 -4.44 -3.24
N LEU A 34 -7.59 -3.98 -2.07
CA LEU A 34 -6.41 -3.12 -1.90
C LEU A 34 -5.41 -3.80 -0.95
N PHE A 35 -4.17 -3.98 -1.39
CA PHE A 35 -3.09 -4.55 -0.60
C PHE A 35 -2.27 -3.45 0.07
N LYS A 36 -2.08 -3.52 1.38
CA LYS A 36 -1.19 -2.60 2.07
C LYS A 36 0.26 -2.83 1.62
N GLU A 37 0.92 -1.80 1.11
CA GLU A 37 2.36 -1.85 0.87
C GLU A 37 3.10 -1.87 2.19
N VAL A 38 3.95 -2.88 2.35
CA VAL A 38 4.90 -2.97 3.44
C VAL A 38 6.16 -2.26 2.95
N PRO A 39 6.59 -1.16 3.60
CA PRO A 39 7.82 -0.52 3.21
C PRO A 39 8.99 -1.50 3.37
N PRO A 40 10.01 -1.43 2.52
CA PRO A 40 11.20 -2.24 2.66
C PRO A 40 11.97 -1.79 3.90
N VAL A 41 11.64 -2.38 5.05
CA VAL A 41 12.48 -2.27 6.24
C VAL A 41 13.73 -3.08 5.93
N LYS A 42 14.85 -2.40 5.66
CA LYS A 42 16.16 -3.05 5.55
C LYS A 42 16.50 -3.64 6.92
N ARG A 43 16.05 -4.86 7.18
CA ARG A 43 16.50 -5.66 8.31
C ARG A 43 17.83 -6.26 7.92
N THR A 44 18.90 -5.84 8.58
CA THR A 44 20.20 -6.53 8.49
C THR A 44 20.03 -7.88 9.15
N ILE A 45 19.72 -8.92 8.36
CA ILE A 45 19.67 -10.29 8.86
C ILE A 45 21.12 -10.77 8.96
N ARG A 46 21.63 -10.94 10.19
CA ARG A 46 22.89 -11.63 10.41
C ARG A 46 22.66 -13.12 10.14
N ALA A 47 23.31 -13.67 9.12
CA ALA A 47 23.43 -15.11 8.98
C ALA A 47 24.25 -15.63 10.18
N ARG A 48 23.75 -16.67 10.85
CA ARG A 48 24.46 -17.36 11.92
C ARG A 48 25.23 -18.54 11.34
#